data_AF-A0A0L0FM33-F1
#
_entry.id   AF-A0A0L0FM33-F1
#
_cell.length_a   1.000
_cell.length_b   1.000
_cell.length_c   1.000
_cell.angle_alpha   90.00
_cell.angle_beta   90.00
_cell.angle_gamma   90.00
#
_symmetry.space_group_name_H-M   'P 1'
#
loop_
_entity.id
_entity.type
_entity.pdbx_description
1 polymer ?
#
loop_
_entity_poly.entity_id
_entity_poly.type
_entity_poly.pdbx_seq_one_letter_code
_entity_poly.pdbx_strand_id
1 'polypeptide(L)'
;MTTIISRAGLIVVLATATSTSGRSIQSPTFTIEANILGKNNVATRYNLGDKFFEPEDMGRDFQWVRSNQIGYVNDSGEDVCLSFLRAGNKDYVGVKTLTGIRPLCENTPERWETFIVNESDGSAEEPVALLRDGTSGQCAYLATDRGNGKQEEKYYLGLGDCEATHRANLVLALKTYESPSPSPSPSQSPVKGEVSPSTSPSPSQSPQSPDRPMHQVCDCNEGVLLDNLCYDSLKEAFDDATDDVTIHVGGVVVKVSEPIEFDSSITLQGHACADEGNRAKIMAASGFETLSGAMLKATHPDEQNIVFKDLEITSESEGQYVAAFHSLSESDLEGEGGNQKVQLVCNNIYIHDMQSQEPGVGIFLSGTNALTVDDQCLFENLLTTTTIGDKWAGGPAIAVIYLPESGTINIDGQFKNNRAFFPSPSTRHAGGGAIYFNWMAGSVSITAQFSGNQANQGGAIQIQAVVGDFFDNGIYTNNTAADEGNGARFGALGCIKLYSGASFVLNGSYIDNLSEGRGGAVGTNIHESDSLFAIQGTFKNNRALNDGGVWGRWSSTTLKGKVVIDINATIDGNIAEGDDNDSSVYNTVSSNVSSDSMSQFEWEQRTISQVINP
;
A
#
# COMPACT_ATOMS: atom_id res chain seq x y z
N MET A 1 29.38 66.25 -35.23
CA MET A 1 29.63 66.47 -36.68
C MET A 1 29.04 65.29 -37.43
N THR A 2 28.42 65.51 -38.61
CA THR A 2 27.85 64.49 -39.55
C THR A 2 26.92 63.43 -38.91
N THR A 3 25.58 63.48 -38.89
CA THR A 3 24.49 63.93 -39.82
C THR A 3 23.93 62.83 -40.73
N ILE A 4 22.69 62.38 -40.42
CA ILE A 4 21.57 61.82 -41.23
C ILE A 4 20.55 61.26 -40.20
N ILE A 5 19.24 61.55 -40.10
CA ILE A 5 18.19 62.27 -40.89
C ILE A 5 17.26 61.40 -41.77
N SER A 6 16.37 60.67 -41.08
CA SER A 6 14.92 60.42 -41.32
C SER A 6 14.29 60.32 -42.73
N ARG A 7 13.41 59.32 -42.93
CA ARG A 7 11.92 59.37 -43.13
C ARG A 7 11.40 57.98 -43.60
N ALA A 8 10.36 57.38 -43.00
CA ALA A 8 8.90 57.50 -43.30
C ALA A 8 8.53 57.12 -44.77
N GLY A 9 7.48 56.36 -45.10
CA GLY A 9 6.35 55.71 -44.38
C GLY A 9 5.30 55.18 -45.40
N LEU A 10 4.07 54.81 -44.96
CA LEU A 10 2.86 54.38 -45.76
C LEU A 10 2.92 53.00 -46.49
N ILE A 11 1.83 52.21 -46.72
CA ILE A 11 0.50 52.03 -46.07
C ILE A 11 -0.16 50.69 -46.59
N VAL A 12 -0.77 49.85 -45.71
CA VAL A 12 -2.18 49.28 -45.75
C VAL A 12 -2.73 48.68 -47.10
N VAL A 13 -3.42 47.51 -47.23
CA VAL A 13 -4.10 46.56 -46.30
C VAL A 13 -4.60 45.22 -46.95
N LEU A 14 -5.06 44.26 -46.10
CA LEU A 14 -5.96 43.08 -46.32
C LEU A 14 -5.61 41.87 -47.22
N ALA A 15 -5.41 40.73 -46.54
CA ALA A 15 -5.97 39.37 -46.73
C ALA A 15 -6.21 38.74 -48.12
N THR A 16 -5.62 37.56 -48.30
CA THR A 16 -6.39 36.29 -48.44
C THR A 16 -5.50 35.09 -48.10
N ALA A 17 -6.11 34.00 -47.61
CA ALA A 17 -5.38 32.80 -47.23
C ALA A 17 -5.09 31.90 -48.44
N THR A 18 -3.85 31.44 -48.56
CA THR A 18 -3.48 30.02 -48.78
C THR A 18 -1.97 29.89 -48.75
N SER A 19 -1.42 29.39 -47.64
CA SER A 19 -0.06 28.85 -47.62
C SER A 19 -0.11 27.40 -47.15
N THR A 20 -0.11 26.49 -48.12
CA THR A 20 0.52 25.18 -47.94
C THR A 20 1.99 25.39 -47.60
N SER A 21 2.32 25.45 -46.31
CA SER A 21 3.70 25.22 -45.85
C SER A 21 3.77 23.80 -45.31
N GLY A 22 4.67 23.00 -45.88
CA GLY A 22 4.96 21.68 -45.34
C GLY A 22 5.46 21.86 -43.91
N ARG A 23 4.70 21.36 -42.93
CA ARG A 23 5.30 21.03 -41.63
C ARG A 23 6.39 20.02 -41.92
N SER A 24 7.65 20.43 -41.74
CA SER A 24 8.69 19.48 -41.39
C SER A 24 8.16 18.74 -40.17
N ILE A 25 7.80 17.46 -40.35
CA ILE A 25 7.57 16.57 -39.24
C ILE A 25 8.96 16.40 -38.65
N GLN A 26 9.28 17.11 -37.56
CA GLN A 26 10.45 16.77 -36.78
C GLN A 26 10.29 15.31 -36.39
N SER A 27 11.20 14.47 -36.88
CA SER A 27 11.30 13.08 -36.46
C SER A 27 11.34 13.08 -34.93
N PRO A 28 10.46 12.34 -34.24
CA PRO A 28 10.46 12.32 -32.79
C PRO A 28 11.84 11.89 -32.28
N THR A 29 12.44 12.71 -31.42
CA THR A 29 13.74 12.42 -30.82
C THR A 29 13.53 11.39 -29.72
N PHE A 30 13.79 10.12 -30.03
CA PHE A 30 13.81 9.06 -29.04
C PHE A 30 15.11 9.11 -28.24
N THR A 31 15.04 8.93 -26.94
CA THR A 31 16.22 8.73 -26.10
C THR A 31 16.29 7.25 -25.74
N ILE A 32 17.35 6.55 -26.16
CA ILE A 32 17.59 5.16 -25.75
C ILE A 32 18.30 5.21 -24.40
N GLU A 33 17.67 4.65 -23.37
CA GLU A 33 18.20 4.65 -22.02
C GLU A 33 18.37 3.21 -21.52
N ALA A 34 19.55 2.91 -20.98
CA ALA A 34 19.81 1.67 -20.25
C ALA A 34 19.82 1.97 -18.76
N ASN A 35 19.03 1.24 -17.98
CA ASN A 35 19.07 1.30 -16.53
C ASN A 35 19.84 0.09 -16.01
N ILE A 36 21.05 0.33 -15.50
CA ILE A 36 21.87 -0.71 -14.87
C ILE A 36 21.70 -0.60 -13.36
N LEU A 37 21.30 -1.69 -12.71
CA LEU A 37 21.16 -1.76 -11.27
C LEU A 37 22.54 -2.03 -10.63
N GLY A 38 22.97 -1.16 -9.72
CA GLY A 38 24.15 -1.41 -8.89
C GLY A 38 23.85 -2.39 -7.75
N LYS A 39 24.89 -2.85 -7.03
CA LYS A 39 24.79 -3.75 -5.85
C LYS A 39 23.91 -3.24 -4.70
N ASN A 40 23.52 -1.98 -4.74
CA ASN A 40 22.63 -1.30 -3.80
C ASN A 40 21.23 -1.06 -4.38
N ASN A 41 20.87 -1.71 -5.50
CA ASN A 41 19.65 -1.51 -6.28
C ASN A 41 19.36 -0.06 -6.72
N VAL A 42 20.36 0.82 -6.67
CA VAL A 42 20.28 2.13 -7.30
C VAL A 42 20.43 1.93 -8.80
N ALA A 43 19.37 2.28 -9.54
CA ALA A 43 19.38 2.29 -11.00
C ALA A 43 20.24 3.47 -11.50
N THR A 44 21.43 3.17 -12.01
CA THR A 44 22.22 4.16 -12.74
C THR A 44 21.69 4.23 -14.17
N ARG A 45 21.16 5.41 -14.53
CA ARG A 45 20.54 5.68 -15.82
C ARG A 45 21.59 6.16 -16.81
N TYR A 46 21.86 5.35 -17.83
CA TYR A 46 22.78 5.70 -18.92
C TYR A 46 21.97 6.13 -20.13
N ASN A 47 22.10 7.41 -20.50
CA ASN A 47 21.59 7.93 -21.76
C ASN A 47 22.57 7.56 -22.88
N LEU A 48 22.14 6.72 -23.82
CA LEU A 48 22.96 6.25 -24.95
C LEU A 48 22.91 7.21 -26.15
N GLY A 49 22.33 8.39 -25.99
CA GLY A 49 22.08 9.37 -27.06
C GLY A 49 23.33 10.02 -27.64
N ASP A 50 23.36 10.07 -28.98
CA ASP A 50 24.11 10.98 -29.85
C ASP A 50 25.65 11.07 -29.73
N LYS A 51 26.34 10.15 -29.02
CA LYS A 51 27.82 10.18 -28.96
C LYS A 51 28.62 8.88 -29.09
N PHE A 52 28.00 7.72 -29.30
CA PHE A 52 28.74 6.45 -29.46
C PHE A 52 28.28 5.58 -30.64
N PHE A 53 28.50 6.10 -31.85
CA PHE A 53 28.75 5.30 -33.06
C PHE A 53 29.74 6.07 -33.95
N GLU A 54 31.05 5.83 -33.78
CA GLU A 54 32.14 6.18 -34.71
C GLU A 54 33.43 5.42 -34.26
N PRO A 55 34.33 5.03 -35.18
CA PRO A 55 34.19 3.69 -35.76
C PRO A 55 35.53 2.97 -35.99
N GLU A 56 36.16 2.45 -34.94
CA GLU A 56 37.32 1.57 -35.06
C GLU A 56 37.08 0.30 -34.24
N ASP A 57 36.82 -0.81 -34.96
CA ASP A 57 36.52 -2.17 -34.49
C ASP A 57 35.28 -2.30 -33.57
N MET A 58 34.14 -2.89 -33.97
CA MET A 58 33.97 -4.05 -34.86
C MET A 58 32.77 -3.94 -35.82
N GLY A 59 32.87 -3.04 -36.80
CA GLY A 59 32.78 -3.47 -38.21
C GLY A 59 31.44 -3.77 -38.87
N ARG A 60 30.28 -3.32 -38.37
CA ARG A 60 29.01 -3.37 -39.14
C ARG A 60 28.23 -2.06 -39.07
N ASP A 61 27.94 -1.46 -40.23
CA ASP A 61 27.19 -0.22 -40.35
C ASP A 61 25.68 -0.46 -40.20
N PHE A 62 25.10 0.06 -39.12
CA PHE A 62 23.66 0.07 -38.90
C PHE A 62 23.05 1.32 -39.57
N GLN A 63 22.07 1.13 -40.45
CA GLN A 63 21.39 2.23 -41.13
C GLN A 63 19.90 2.28 -40.76
N TRP A 64 19.35 3.49 -40.72
CA TRP A 64 17.91 3.71 -40.56
C TRP A 64 17.19 3.34 -41.86
N VAL A 65 16.33 2.32 -41.77
CA VAL A 65 15.58 1.78 -42.91
C VAL A 65 14.22 2.48 -43.04
N ARG A 66 13.54 2.69 -41.90
CA ARG A 66 12.26 3.40 -41.79
C ARG A 66 12.23 4.17 -40.45
N SER A 67 11.24 5.03 -40.25
CA SER A 67 11.07 5.83 -39.02
C SER A 67 10.91 5.01 -37.72
N ASN A 68 10.72 3.70 -37.84
CA ASN A 68 10.55 2.74 -36.74
C ASN A 68 11.45 1.49 -36.91
N GLN A 69 12.51 1.56 -37.72
CA GLN A 69 13.33 0.40 -38.07
C GLN A 69 14.80 0.77 -38.36
N ILE A 70 15.72 0.07 -37.72
CA ILE A 70 17.17 0.05 -38.03
C ILE A 70 17.57 -1.33 -38.54
N GLY A 71 18.59 -1.40 -39.38
CA GLY A 71 19.11 -2.68 -39.84
C GLY A 71 20.56 -2.60 -40.33
N TYR A 72 21.19 -3.76 -40.46
CA TYR A 72 22.55 -3.93 -40.98
C TYR A 72 22.64 -5.24 -41.78
N VAL A 73 23.69 -5.39 -42.60
CA VAL A 73 23.96 -6.64 -43.33
C VAL A 73 25.03 -7.43 -42.58
N ASN A 74 24.77 -8.70 -42.25
CA ASN A 74 25.75 -9.55 -41.58
C ASN A 74 26.83 -10.07 -42.54
N ASP A 75 27.89 -10.69 -42.00
CA ASP A 75 29.04 -11.17 -42.80
C ASP A 75 28.68 -12.32 -43.76
N SER A 76 27.48 -12.92 -43.61
CA SER A 76 26.92 -13.91 -44.54
C SER A 76 26.12 -13.28 -45.69
N GLY A 77 25.98 -11.95 -45.71
CA GLY A 77 25.22 -11.19 -46.71
C GLY A 77 23.71 -11.13 -46.43
N GLU A 78 23.28 -11.37 -45.20
CA GLU A 78 21.86 -11.38 -44.80
C GLU A 78 21.48 -10.04 -44.15
N ASP A 79 20.33 -9.48 -44.55
CA ASP A 79 19.75 -8.30 -43.91
C ASP A 79 19.19 -8.67 -42.53
N VAL A 80 19.62 -7.96 -41.48
CA VAL A 80 19.14 -8.08 -40.11
C VAL A 80 18.41 -6.79 -39.71
N CYS A 81 17.09 -6.87 -39.54
CA CYS A 81 16.24 -5.73 -39.17
C CYS A 81 15.80 -5.79 -37.70
N LEU A 82 15.91 -4.67 -36.98
CA LEU A 82 15.26 -4.38 -35.69
C LEU A 82 14.06 -3.45 -35.95
N SER A 83 12.85 -3.91 -35.65
CA SER A 83 11.60 -3.19 -35.97
C SER A 83 10.73 -2.97 -34.74
N PHE A 84 10.23 -1.74 -34.56
CA PHE A 84 9.15 -1.47 -33.61
C PHE A 84 7.80 -1.85 -34.21
N LEU A 85 7.08 -2.75 -33.54
CA LEU A 85 5.78 -3.25 -33.95
C LEU A 85 4.74 -2.96 -32.85
N ARG A 86 3.56 -2.49 -33.24
CA ARG A 86 2.42 -2.28 -32.32
C ARG A 86 1.32 -3.27 -32.68
N ALA A 87 0.84 -4.03 -31.70
CA ALA A 87 -0.27 -4.97 -31.87
C ALA A 87 -1.24 -4.86 -30.68
N GLY A 88 -2.45 -4.35 -30.95
CA GLY A 88 -3.36 -3.94 -29.88
C GLY A 88 -2.75 -2.82 -29.03
N ASN A 89 -2.85 -2.93 -27.71
CA ASN A 89 -2.34 -1.96 -26.74
C ASN A 89 -0.89 -2.24 -26.31
N LYS A 90 -0.15 -3.11 -27.03
CA LYS A 90 1.22 -3.51 -26.68
C LYS A 90 2.20 -3.12 -27.80
N ASP A 91 3.34 -2.61 -27.38
CA ASP A 91 4.47 -2.25 -28.23
C ASP A 91 5.58 -3.30 -28.07
N TYR A 92 6.21 -3.69 -29.19
CA TYR A 92 7.14 -4.81 -29.30
C TYR A 92 8.38 -4.42 -30.11
N VAL A 93 9.51 -5.07 -29.84
CA VAL A 93 10.71 -5.03 -30.68
C VAL A 93 10.87 -6.40 -31.35
N GLY A 94 10.81 -6.45 -32.67
CA GLY A 94 11.00 -7.68 -33.45
C GLY A 94 12.32 -7.68 -34.21
N VAL A 95 13.02 -8.83 -34.21
CA VAL A 95 14.19 -9.09 -35.07
C VAL A 95 13.85 -10.16 -36.09
N LYS A 96 14.35 -10.01 -37.33
CA LYS A 96 14.28 -11.05 -38.37
C LYS A 96 15.55 -11.06 -39.21
N THR A 97 16.12 -12.25 -39.41
CA THR A 97 17.17 -12.56 -40.40
C THR A 97 16.51 -13.14 -41.65
N LEU A 98 16.94 -12.70 -42.84
CA LEU A 98 16.43 -13.22 -44.11
C LEU A 98 17.56 -13.52 -45.11
N THR A 99 17.57 -14.74 -45.63
CA THR A 99 18.41 -15.16 -46.76
C THR A 99 17.71 -14.90 -48.09
N GLY A 100 18.07 -13.83 -48.80
CA GLY A 100 17.54 -13.61 -50.16
C GLY A 100 17.86 -12.26 -50.81
N ILE A 101 18.01 -12.27 -52.14
CA ILE A 101 18.49 -11.14 -52.96
C ILE A 101 17.36 -10.12 -53.28
N ARG A 102 16.53 -9.74 -52.29
CA ARG A 102 15.59 -8.60 -52.41
C ARG A 102 15.41 -7.86 -51.08
N PRO A 103 15.44 -6.52 -51.05
CA PRO A 103 15.65 -5.79 -49.80
C PRO A 103 14.39 -5.54 -48.96
N LEU A 104 14.61 -5.35 -47.66
CA LEU A 104 13.82 -4.55 -46.71
C LEU A 104 12.41 -5.05 -46.32
N CYS A 105 12.43 -6.13 -45.54
CA CYS A 105 11.63 -6.27 -44.31
C CYS A 105 10.13 -5.94 -44.42
N GLU A 106 9.39 -6.78 -45.15
CA GLU A 106 7.92 -6.85 -45.13
C GLU A 106 7.43 -8.22 -44.62
N ASN A 107 6.40 -8.18 -43.76
CA ASN A 107 5.67 -9.29 -43.15
C ASN A 107 6.41 -10.15 -42.10
N THR A 108 5.88 -10.12 -40.87
CA THR A 108 6.32 -10.86 -39.68
C THR A 108 5.23 -11.81 -39.16
N PRO A 109 5.61 -13.03 -38.73
CA PRO A 109 4.87 -13.76 -37.70
C PRO A 109 5.67 -13.93 -36.39
N GLU A 110 6.99 -13.74 -36.41
CA GLU A 110 7.84 -13.94 -35.23
C GLU A 110 7.84 -12.71 -34.32
N ARG A 111 7.60 -12.96 -33.03
CA ARG A 111 7.39 -11.98 -31.96
C ARG A 111 8.35 -12.27 -30.83
N TRP A 112 8.88 -11.22 -30.21
CA TRP A 112 9.68 -11.31 -29.00
C TRP A 112 8.86 -10.72 -27.86
N GLU A 113 8.75 -11.44 -26.75
CA GLU A 113 8.01 -11.00 -25.57
C GLU A 113 8.96 -10.43 -24.52
N THR A 114 8.55 -9.30 -23.92
CA THR A 114 9.20 -8.78 -22.72
C THR A 114 8.71 -9.57 -21.50
N PHE A 115 9.64 -10.10 -20.72
CA PHE A 115 9.37 -10.80 -19.46
C PHE A 115 9.91 -10.01 -18.27
N ILE A 116 9.18 -10.07 -17.16
CA ILE A 116 9.63 -9.60 -15.84
C ILE A 116 9.97 -10.85 -15.03
N VAL A 117 11.23 -11.02 -14.61
CA VAL A 117 11.67 -12.13 -13.72
C VAL A 117 12.78 -11.64 -12.79
N ASN A 118 12.83 -12.21 -11.59
CA ASN A 118 13.67 -11.81 -10.45
C ASN A 118 15.18 -11.96 -10.64
N GLU A 119 15.88 -11.05 -9.94
CA GLU A 119 17.26 -11.07 -9.41
C GLU A 119 18.49 -11.31 -10.31
N SER A 120 19.56 -10.58 -9.96
CA SER A 120 20.96 -10.91 -10.29
C SER A 120 21.86 -10.47 -9.13
N ASP A 121 22.93 -11.23 -8.86
CA ASP A 121 23.82 -11.10 -7.69
C ASP A 121 25.04 -10.17 -7.91
N GLY A 122 25.18 -9.61 -9.11
CA GLY A 122 25.72 -8.25 -9.30
C GLY A 122 27.24 -8.04 -9.16
N SER A 123 28.09 -8.98 -9.55
CA SER A 123 29.53 -8.72 -9.73
C SER A 123 29.88 -8.29 -11.16
N ALA A 124 30.06 -6.98 -11.37
CA ALA A 124 30.33 -6.36 -12.67
C ALA A 124 31.77 -6.58 -13.21
N GLU A 125 32.09 -7.81 -13.61
CA GLU A 125 33.22 -8.12 -14.50
C GLU A 125 32.76 -8.83 -15.81
N GLU A 126 31.48 -9.19 -15.93
CA GLU A 126 30.90 -9.88 -17.10
C GLU A 126 29.86 -9.00 -17.85
N PRO A 127 29.66 -9.20 -19.17
CA PRO A 127 28.70 -8.44 -19.96
C PRO A 127 27.24 -8.71 -19.55
N VAL A 128 26.39 -7.69 -19.66
CA VAL A 128 25.02 -7.72 -19.14
C VAL A 128 24.00 -7.90 -20.27
N ALA A 129 23.27 -9.01 -20.30
CA ALA A 129 22.30 -9.30 -21.37
C ALA A 129 21.04 -8.42 -21.28
N LEU A 130 20.68 -7.78 -22.39
CA LEU A 130 19.56 -6.85 -22.55
C LEU A 130 18.34 -7.49 -23.24
N LEU A 131 18.58 -8.40 -24.20
CA LEU A 131 17.54 -9.11 -24.97
C LEU A 131 18.04 -10.52 -25.29
N ARG A 132 17.16 -11.52 -25.36
CA ARG A 132 17.49 -12.92 -25.71
C ARG A 132 16.50 -13.50 -26.72
N ASP A 133 17.02 -14.15 -27.75
CA ASP A 133 16.22 -14.89 -28.72
C ASP A 133 15.72 -16.21 -28.10
N GLY A 134 14.41 -16.41 -28.10
CA GLY A 134 13.79 -17.67 -27.69
C GLY A 134 14.03 -18.83 -28.66
N THR A 135 14.52 -18.55 -29.87
CA THR A 135 14.65 -19.50 -30.98
C THR A 135 16.11 -19.83 -31.29
N SER A 136 16.96 -18.81 -31.52
CA SER A 136 18.39 -19.02 -31.79
C SER A 136 19.25 -19.15 -30.53
N GLY A 137 18.75 -18.69 -29.37
CA GLY A 137 19.53 -18.68 -28.13
C GLY A 137 20.63 -17.61 -28.07
N GLN A 138 20.64 -16.63 -28.98
CA GLN A 138 21.55 -15.49 -28.96
C GLN A 138 21.05 -14.34 -28.07
N CYS A 139 21.98 -13.55 -27.56
CA CYS A 139 21.74 -12.41 -26.66
C CYS A 139 22.31 -11.11 -27.24
N ALA A 140 21.58 -10.01 -27.09
CA ALA A 140 22.15 -8.67 -27.12
C ALA A 140 22.63 -8.31 -25.70
N TYR A 141 23.82 -7.75 -25.55
CA TYR A 141 24.41 -7.45 -24.24
C TYR A 141 25.14 -6.12 -24.21
N LEU A 142 25.22 -5.51 -23.03
CA LEU A 142 26.02 -4.32 -22.76
C LEU A 142 27.39 -4.73 -22.22
N ALA A 143 28.47 -4.25 -22.84
CA ALA A 143 29.85 -4.53 -22.45
C ALA A 143 30.60 -3.22 -22.14
N THR A 144 31.49 -3.26 -21.14
CA THR A 144 32.34 -2.13 -20.75
C THR A 144 33.76 -2.29 -21.30
N ASP A 145 34.32 -1.23 -21.90
CA ASP A 145 35.76 -1.15 -22.12
C ASP A 145 36.41 -0.27 -21.03
N ARG A 146 37.29 -0.88 -20.23
CA ARG A 146 38.22 -0.16 -19.37
C ARG A 146 39.59 -0.11 -20.05
N GLY A 147 39.78 0.89 -20.91
CA GLY A 147 41.10 1.29 -21.35
C GLY A 147 42.03 1.55 -20.15
N ASN A 148 43.34 1.32 -20.31
CA ASN A 148 44.35 1.31 -19.24
C ASN A 148 44.66 2.67 -18.56
N GLY A 149 43.70 3.60 -18.48
CA GLY A 149 43.83 4.89 -17.82
C GLY A 149 42.54 5.30 -17.11
N LYS A 150 42.65 6.13 -16.07
CA LYS A 150 41.52 6.64 -15.27
C LYS A 150 40.68 7.70 -16.03
N GLN A 151 40.04 7.31 -17.11
CA GLN A 151 39.00 8.11 -17.79
C GLN A 151 37.73 7.27 -18.00
N GLU A 152 36.64 7.98 -18.27
CA GLU A 152 35.24 7.53 -18.24
C GLU A 152 35.00 6.12 -18.79
N GLU A 153 34.28 5.30 -18.01
CA GLU A 153 33.83 3.97 -18.44
C GLU A 153 32.89 4.10 -19.65
N LYS A 154 33.24 3.44 -20.75
CA LYS A 154 32.42 3.41 -21.97
C LYS A 154 31.69 2.08 -22.07
N TYR A 155 30.42 2.15 -22.44
CA TYR A 155 29.51 1.02 -22.55
C TYR A 155 29.05 0.86 -24.01
N TYR A 156 29.11 -0.35 -24.54
CA TYR A 156 28.78 -0.68 -25.94
C TYR A 156 27.77 -1.82 -26.01
N LEU A 157 26.99 -1.88 -27.10
CA LEU A 157 26.00 -2.93 -27.35
C LEU A 157 26.59 -4.01 -28.28
N GLY A 158 26.74 -5.24 -27.79
CA GLY A 158 27.19 -6.42 -28.54
C GLY A 158 26.07 -7.43 -28.82
N LEU A 159 26.32 -8.36 -29.73
CA LEU A 159 25.46 -9.50 -30.08
C LEU A 159 26.31 -10.78 -30.09
N GLY A 160 25.85 -11.84 -29.43
CA GLY A 160 26.58 -13.11 -29.34
C GLY A 160 25.78 -14.22 -28.64
N ASP A 161 26.41 -15.37 -28.41
CA ASP A 161 25.76 -16.51 -27.76
C ASP A 161 25.62 -16.28 -26.24
N CYS A 162 24.50 -16.74 -25.65
CA CYS A 162 24.15 -16.40 -24.26
C CYS A 162 24.94 -17.21 -23.20
N GLU A 163 26.19 -16.84 -22.92
CA GLU A 163 26.93 -17.24 -21.71
C GLU A 163 27.06 -16.09 -20.67
N ALA A 164 26.28 -15.02 -20.81
CA ALA A 164 26.23 -13.90 -19.86
C ALA A 164 25.41 -14.22 -18.60
N THR A 165 25.98 -13.99 -17.42
CA THR A 165 25.35 -14.25 -16.10
C THR A 165 24.43 -13.11 -15.62
N HIS A 166 24.62 -11.88 -16.08
CA HIS A 166 23.85 -10.70 -15.66
C HIS A 166 22.80 -10.26 -16.69
N ARG A 167 21.73 -9.58 -16.24
CA ARG A 167 20.67 -9.04 -17.13
C ARG A 167 20.28 -7.59 -16.80
N ALA A 168 19.90 -6.81 -17.80
CA ALA A 168 19.49 -5.40 -17.65
C ALA A 168 18.23 -5.04 -18.46
N ASN A 169 17.54 -4.00 -18.01
CA ASN A 169 16.30 -3.51 -18.62
C ASN A 169 16.58 -2.32 -19.55
N LEU A 170 16.18 -2.46 -20.82
CA LEU A 170 16.17 -1.36 -21.78
C LEU A 170 14.85 -0.58 -21.68
N VAL A 171 14.91 0.73 -21.49
CA VAL A 171 13.73 1.60 -21.45
C VAL A 171 13.85 2.67 -22.53
N LEU A 172 12.85 2.74 -23.41
CA LEU A 172 12.81 3.72 -24.49
C LEU A 172 11.89 4.87 -24.11
N ALA A 173 12.48 6.04 -23.84
CA ALA A 173 11.76 7.22 -23.41
C ALA A 173 11.40 8.11 -24.61
N LEU A 174 10.10 8.35 -24.79
CA LEU A 174 9.55 9.33 -25.72
C LEU A 174 9.42 10.69 -25.02
N LYS A 175 10.20 11.69 -25.44
CA LYS A 175 10.05 13.07 -24.95
C LYS A 175 9.06 13.86 -25.80
N THR A 176 7.85 14.06 -25.30
CA THR A 176 6.92 15.09 -25.77
C THR A 176 7.26 16.43 -25.11
N TYR A 177 7.49 17.47 -25.91
CA TYR A 177 7.75 18.82 -25.41
C TYR A 177 6.45 19.48 -24.93
N GLU A 178 6.32 19.68 -23.62
CA GLU A 178 5.30 20.57 -23.06
C GLU A 178 5.70 22.04 -23.25
N SER A 179 4.70 22.89 -23.51
CA SER A 179 4.90 24.33 -23.70
C SER A 179 4.50 25.10 -22.42
N PRO A 180 5.34 26.04 -21.93
CA PRO A 180 5.06 26.71 -20.66
C PRO A 180 3.95 27.76 -20.79
N SER A 181 2.99 27.74 -19.86
CA SER A 181 1.99 28.83 -19.69
C SER A 181 2.51 29.93 -18.75
N PRO A 182 2.09 31.20 -18.94
CA PRO A 182 2.68 32.35 -18.25
C PRO A 182 2.02 32.68 -16.90
N SER A 183 2.83 33.23 -15.98
CA SER A 183 2.45 33.66 -14.63
C SER A 183 1.60 34.95 -14.58
N PRO A 184 0.73 35.12 -13.57
CA PRO A 184 0.20 36.43 -13.16
C PRO A 184 1.06 37.10 -12.06
N SER A 185 0.90 38.42 -11.89
CA SER A 185 1.58 39.27 -10.90
C SER A 185 0.55 40.16 -10.14
N PRO A 186 0.91 40.76 -8.97
CA PRO A 186 -0.07 41.05 -7.91
C PRO A 186 -0.45 42.54 -7.67
N SER A 187 -1.57 42.79 -6.96
CA SER A 187 -1.86 44.02 -6.20
C SER A 187 -2.94 43.77 -5.12
N GLN A 188 -2.65 44.01 -3.83
CA GLN A 188 -2.88 45.23 -3.01
C GLN A 188 -4.22 45.31 -2.22
N SER A 189 -4.07 45.59 -0.92
CA SER A 189 -5.05 46.09 0.07
C SER A 189 -4.33 47.25 0.83
N PRO A 190 -4.88 47.96 1.86
CA PRO A 190 -6.18 47.84 2.55
C PRO A 190 -6.89 49.19 2.88
N VAL A 191 -8.11 49.16 3.47
CA VAL A 191 -8.70 50.28 4.24
C VAL A 191 -9.47 49.76 5.48
N LYS A 192 -9.42 50.50 6.59
CA LYS A 192 -10.07 50.23 7.90
C LYS A 192 -11.48 50.84 8.04
N GLY A 193 -12.30 50.31 8.96
CA GLY A 193 -13.48 50.97 9.55
C GLY A 193 -13.98 50.26 10.82
N GLU A 194 -14.44 51.00 11.84
CA GLU A 194 -14.68 50.50 13.22
C GLU A 194 -16.17 50.44 13.65
N VAL A 195 -16.54 49.33 14.32
CA VAL A 195 -17.33 49.21 15.59
C VAL A 195 -18.72 49.91 15.76
N SER A 196 -19.79 49.08 15.71
CA SER A 196 -20.92 48.85 16.68
C SER A 196 -21.75 50.01 17.33
N PRO A 197 -22.88 49.77 18.07
CA PRO A 197 -23.80 48.60 18.15
C PRO A 197 -25.33 48.92 18.05
N SER A 198 -26.20 47.90 17.97
CA SER A 198 -27.20 47.54 19.02
C SER A 198 -28.61 47.03 18.60
N THR A 199 -29.16 46.18 19.48
CA THR A 199 -30.58 45.79 19.72
C THR A 199 -31.34 44.88 18.75
N SER A 200 -31.66 43.68 19.26
CA SER A 200 -32.75 42.76 18.85
C SER A 200 -34.14 43.39 19.08
N PRO A 201 -35.22 42.83 18.49
CA PRO A 201 -35.92 41.76 19.22
C PRO A 201 -36.47 40.61 18.36
N SER A 202 -36.52 39.42 18.96
CA SER A 202 -37.49 38.34 18.68
C SER A 202 -38.62 38.43 19.74
N PRO A 203 -39.82 37.81 19.61
CA PRO A 203 -40.02 36.44 19.10
C PRO A 203 -41.28 36.17 18.24
N SER A 204 -41.26 35.06 17.49
CA SER A 204 -42.47 34.38 16.99
C SER A 204 -42.19 32.90 16.69
N GLN A 205 -42.04 32.08 17.74
CA GLN A 205 -42.02 30.62 17.58
C GLN A 205 -43.45 30.11 17.36
N SER A 206 -43.67 29.43 16.23
CA SER A 206 -44.75 28.44 16.10
C SER A 206 -44.17 27.05 16.38
N PRO A 207 -44.93 26.13 16.99
CA PRO A 207 -44.39 24.85 17.40
C PRO A 207 -44.17 23.93 16.20
N GLN A 208 -42.91 23.63 15.88
CA GLN A 208 -42.58 22.48 15.03
C GLN A 208 -42.82 21.19 15.82
N SER A 209 -43.40 20.20 15.14
CA SER A 209 -43.50 18.83 15.60
C SER A 209 -42.11 18.22 15.78
N PRO A 210 -41.94 17.24 16.69
CA PRO A 210 -40.75 16.39 16.73
C PRO A 210 -40.81 15.36 15.60
N ASP A 211 -40.85 15.83 14.35
CA ASP A 211 -40.64 14.98 13.19
C ASP A 211 -39.18 14.53 13.18
N ARG A 212 -38.96 13.23 12.98
CA ARG A 212 -37.68 12.59 13.24
C ARG A 212 -36.64 13.05 12.22
N PRO A 213 -35.37 13.31 12.62
CA PRO A 213 -34.31 13.75 11.70
C PRO A 213 -34.09 12.79 10.51
N MET A 214 -34.44 11.51 10.70
CA MET A 214 -34.46 10.46 9.67
C MET A 214 -35.29 10.80 8.41
N HIS A 215 -36.30 11.68 8.47
CA HIS A 215 -36.98 12.14 7.24
C HIS A 215 -36.32 13.40 6.66
N GLN A 216 -35.80 14.29 7.50
CA GLN A 216 -35.26 15.58 7.06
C GLN A 216 -33.96 15.45 6.28
N VAL A 217 -33.07 14.51 6.64
CA VAL A 217 -31.83 14.30 5.88
C VAL A 217 -32.08 13.72 4.48
N CYS A 218 -33.14 12.92 4.31
CA CYS A 218 -33.56 12.40 3.01
C CYS A 218 -34.13 13.49 2.07
N ASP A 219 -34.52 14.64 2.63
CA ASP A 219 -35.03 15.79 1.87
C ASP A 219 -33.89 16.75 1.44
N CYS A 220 -32.64 16.53 1.88
CA CYS A 220 -31.47 17.33 1.48
C CYS A 220 -30.88 16.84 0.15
N ASN A 221 -30.66 17.76 -0.81
CA ASN A 221 -30.19 17.43 -2.16
C ASN A 221 -28.87 16.63 -2.18
N GLU A 222 -27.89 17.07 -1.39
CA GLU A 222 -26.56 16.45 -1.26
C GLU A 222 -26.49 15.51 -0.05
N GLY A 223 -27.63 15.20 0.59
CA GLY A 223 -27.72 14.17 1.62
C GLY A 223 -27.10 14.51 2.98
N VAL A 224 -26.68 15.76 3.22
CA VAL A 224 -26.03 16.19 4.46
C VAL A 224 -26.91 17.15 5.24
N LEU A 225 -27.12 16.88 6.53
CA LEU A 225 -27.93 17.68 7.45
C LEU A 225 -27.21 17.87 8.80
N LEU A 226 -27.10 19.12 9.26
CA LEU A 226 -26.63 19.50 10.60
C LEU A 226 -27.58 20.58 11.15
N ASP A 227 -28.00 20.46 12.42
CA ASP A 227 -28.89 21.41 13.11
C ASP A 227 -30.18 21.82 12.34
N ASN A 228 -30.75 20.89 11.56
CA ASN A 228 -31.91 21.08 10.68
C ASN A 228 -31.65 21.98 9.46
N LEU A 229 -30.38 22.22 9.11
CA LEU A 229 -29.94 22.88 7.89
C LEU A 229 -29.33 21.84 6.95
N CYS A 230 -29.74 21.85 5.67
CA CYS A 230 -29.10 21.06 4.63
C CYS A 230 -27.83 21.78 4.14
N TYR A 231 -26.76 21.02 3.94
CA TYR A 231 -25.47 21.52 3.45
C TYR A 231 -25.20 21.05 2.01
N ASP A 232 -24.48 21.86 1.22
CA ASP A 232 -24.14 21.54 -0.17
C ASP A 232 -22.91 20.61 -0.25
N SER A 233 -22.25 20.32 0.88
CA SER A 233 -21.24 19.26 0.98
C SER A 233 -21.06 18.75 2.41
N LEU A 234 -20.44 17.57 2.55
CA LEU A 234 -20.02 17.07 3.86
C LEU A 234 -18.96 17.99 4.51
N LYS A 235 -18.07 18.58 3.70
CA LYS A 235 -17.03 19.49 4.21
C LYS A 235 -17.61 20.73 4.88
N GLU A 236 -18.59 21.39 4.26
CA GLU A 236 -19.22 22.57 4.85
C GLU A 236 -19.93 22.25 6.18
N ALA A 237 -20.54 21.06 6.30
CA ALA A 237 -21.13 20.63 7.57
C ALA A 237 -20.09 20.35 8.66
N PHE A 238 -18.87 19.91 8.31
CA PHE A 238 -17.76 19.80 9.25
C PHE A 238 -17.16 21.17 9.61
N ASP A 239 -17.07 22.11 8.65
CA ASP A 239 -16.55 23.47 8.88
C ASP A 239 -17.46 24.29 9.82
N ASP A 240 -18.77 24.03 9.81
CA ASP A 240 -19.77 24.64 10.70
C ASP A 240 -20.01 23.85 12.02
N ALA A 241 -19.45 22.63 12.16
CA ALA A 241 -19.67 21.78 13.32
C ALA A 241 -19.03 22.34 14.60
N THR A 242 -19.61 22.01 15.75
CA THR A 242 -19.03 22.24 17.08
C THR A 242 -18.94 20.92 17.84
N ASP A 243 -18.28 20.91 19.00
CA ASP A 243 -18.24 19.73 19.86
C ASP A 243 -19.64 19.17 20.17
N ASP A 244 -19.70 17.84 20.25
CA ASP A 244 -20.84 16.98 20.59
C ASP A 244 -22.05 17.06 19.63
N VAL A 245 -21.91 17.67 18.45
CA VAL A 245 -22.98 17.68 17.42
C VAL A 245 -23.09 16.36 16.67
N THR A 246 -24.23 16.15 16.01
CA THR A 246 -24.42 15.04 15.07
C THR A 246 -24.59 15.56 13.65
N ILE A 247 -23.66 15.20 12.76
CA ILE A 247 -23.81 15.37 11.32
C ILE A 247 -24.57 14.15 10.80
N HIS A 248 -25.68 14.38 10.13
CA HIS A 248 -26.50 13.33 9.54
C HIS A 248 -26.23 13.21 8.03
N VAL A 249 -26.11 11.96 7.55
CA VAL A 249 -25.87 11.60 6.15
C VAL A 249 -26.99 10.69 5.66
N GLY A 250 -27.50 10.86 4.44
CA GLY A 250 -28.54 9.99 3.87
C GLY A 250 -28.96 10.43 2.47
N GLY A 251 -29.94 9.74 1.87
CA GLY A 251 -30.67 10.20 0.68
C GLY A 251 -29.97 10.01 -0.66
N VAL A 252 -28.64 10.16 -0.67
CA VAL A 252 -27.77 10.01 -1.85
C VAL A 252 -26.38 9.51 -1.43
N VAL A 253 -25.57 9.12 -2.42
CA VAL A 253 -24.13 8.89 -2.25
C VAL A 253 -23.39 10.22 -2.10
N VAL A 254 -22.92 10.52 -0.88
CA VAL A 254 -22.20 11.75 -0.56
C VAL A 254 -20.74 11.62 -0.99
N LYS A 255 -20.30 12.48 -1.93
CA LYS A 255 -18.94 12.43 -2.48
C LYS A 255 -17.96 13.32 -1.72
N VAL A 256 -16.76 12.82 -1.50
CA VAL A 256 -15.63 13.55 -0.90
C VAL A 256 -14.54 13.72 -1.96
N SER A 257 -14.21 14.96 -2.32
CA SER A 257 -13.24 15.30 -3.39
C SER A 257 -11.89 15.81 -2.88
N GLU A 258 -11.79 16.08 -1.58
CA GLU A 258 -10.56 16.54 -0.90
C GLU A 258 -10.63 16.13 0.58
N PRO A 259 -9.52 16.09 1.33
CA PRO A 259 -9.52 15.75 2.74
C PRO A 259 -10.37 16.73 3.57
N ILE A 260 -11.20 16.19 4.46
CA ILE A 260 -11.98 16.95 5.44
C ILE A 260 -11.24 16.88 6.77
N GLU A 261 -10.54 17.96 7.11
CA GLU A 261 -9.85 18.15 8.39
C GLU A 261 -10.81 18.80 9.41
N PHE A 262 -10.92 18.25 10.62
CA PHE A 262 -11.84 18.77 11.65
C PHE A 262 -11.30 18.55 13.08
N ASP A 263 -11.48 19.54 13.95
CA ASP A 263 -11.01 19.55 15.35
C ASP A 263 -12.14 19.32 16.38
N SER A 264 -13.41 19.43 15.98
CA SER A 264 -14.56 19.18 16.86
C SER A 264 -14.78 17.69 17.14
N SER A 265 -15.23 17.36 18.34
CA SER A 265 -15.77 16.04 18.69
C SER A 265 -17.17 15.86 18.09
N ILE A 266 -17.43 14.79 17.34
CA ILE A 266 -18.65 14.66 16.52
C ILE A 266 -19.22 13.25 16.47
N THR A 267 -20.52 13.15 16.19
CA THR A 267 -21.15 11.93 15.67
C THR A 267 -21.45 12.11 14.18
N LEU A 268 -20.98 11.18 13.34
CA LEU A 268 -21.36 11.08 11.94
C LEU A 268 -22.32 9.89 11.79
N GLN A 269 -23.60 10.17 11.52
CA GLN A 269 -24.66 9.15 11.49
C GLN A 269 -25.33 9.06 10.12
N GLY A 270 -25.27 7.88 9.52
CA GLY A 270 -26.04 7.52 8.34
C GLY A 270 -27.52 7.23 8.62
N HIS A 271 -28.36 7.49 7.64
CA HIS A 271 -29.76 7.12 7.60
C HIS A 271 -30.09 6.46 6.26
N ALA A 272 -30.65 5.26 6.29
CA ALA A 272 -31.19 4.63 5.10
C ALA A 272 -32.47 5.36 4.67
N CYS A 273 -32.41 6.02 3.52
CA CYS A 273 -33.56 6.63 2.87
C CYS A 273 -34.25 5.60 1.96
N ALA A 274 -35.52 5.84 1.62
CA ALA A 274 -36.48 4.78 1.24
C ALA A 274 -36.10 3.87 0.05
N ASP A 275 -35.12 4.27 -0.77
CA ASP A 275 -34.68 3.57 -1.98
C ASP A 275 -33.21 3.09 -1.93
N GLU A 276 -32.44 3.33 -0.84
CA GLU A 276 -31.00 3.06 -0.77
C GLU A 276 -30.54 2.26 0.48
N GLY A 277 -30.13 1.01 0.25
CA GLY A 277 -29.28 0.23 1.16
C GLY A 277 -29.79 0.00 2.59
N ASN A 278 -28.86 -0.37 3.48
CA ASN A 278 -29.06 -0.38 4.94
C ASN A 278 -28.21 0.69 5.65
N ARG A 279 -27.40 1.45 4.91
CA ARG A 279 -26.39 2.41 5.38
C ARG A 279 -26.31 3.57 4.40
N ALA A 280 -26.02 4.78 4.89
CA ALA A 280 -25.74 5.92 4.02
C ALA A 280 -24.30 5.82 3.48
N LYS A 281 -24.09 6.13 2.20
CA LYS A 281 -22.80 5.92 1.53
C LYS A 281 -22.00 7.22 1.40
N ILE A 282 -20.78 7.22 1.94
CA ILE A 282 -19.75 8.23 1.74
C ILE A 282 -18.71 7.64 0.77
N MET A 283 -18.35 8.38 -0.28
CA MET A 283 -17.51 7.87 -1.35
C MET A 283 -16.43 8.86 -1.78
N ALA A 284 -15.17 8.45 -1.81
CA ALA A 284 -14.09 9.24 -2.40
C ALA A 284 -14.34 9.40 -3.91
N ALA A 285 -14.41 10.64 -4.40
CA ALA A 285 -14.58 10.92 -5.82
C ALA A 285 -13.34 10.48 -6.62
N SER A 286 -13.50 10.02 -7.86
CA SER A 286 -12.41 9.50 -8.71
C SER A 286 -11.25 10.46 -9.00
N GLY A 287 -11.39 11.75 -8.73
CA GLY A 287 -10.30 12.73 -8.79
C GLY A 287 -9.46 12.86 -7.51
N PHE A 288 -9.89 12.26 -6.40
CA PHE A 288 -9.24 12.37 -5.10
C PHE A 288 -8.30 11.17 -4.86
N GLU A 289 -7.05 11.32 -5.26
CA GLU A 289 -5.98 10.35 -5.06
C GLU A 289 -4.96 10.89 -4.06
N THR A 290 -4.77 10.19 -2.94
CA THR A 290 -3.78 10.50 -1.91
C THR A 290 -3.11 9.23 -1.40
N LEU A 291 -1.79 9.15 -1.60
CA LEU A 291 -1.00 7.98 -1.24
C LEU A 291 -0.97 7.70 0.27
N SER A 292 -1.22 8.72 1.10
CA SER A 292 -1.04 8.64 2.56
C SER A 292 -2.13 9.34 3.39
N GLY A 293 -3.07 10.04 2.75
CA GLY A 293 -4.14 10.77 3.44
C GLY A 293 -5.46 10.01 3.53
N ALA A 294 -6.40 10.57 4.28
CA ALA A 294 -7.77 10.07 4.43
C ALA A 294 -8.81 11.08 3.92
N MET A 295 -10.04 10.59 3.68
CA MET A 295 -11.23 11.44 3.48
C MET A 295 -11.54 12.27 4.73
N LEU A 296 -11.47 11.66 5.91
CA LEU A 296 -11.77 12.30 7.19
C LEU A 296 -10.49 12.31 8.05
N LYS A 297 -10.09 13.49 8.53
CA LYS A 297 -8.91 13.64 9.40
C LYS A 297 -9.23 14.42 10.67
N ALA A 298 -9.08 13.76 11.81
CA ALA A 298 -9.24 14.36 13.13
C ALA A 298 -7.99 15.16 13.53
N THR A 299 -8.11 16.47 13.73
CA THR A 299 -6.96 17.40 13.87
C THR A 299 -6.79 18.06 15.24
N HIS A 300 -7.67 17.81 16.22
CA HIS A 300 -7.49 18.37 17.56
C HIS A 300 -6.28 17.72 18.27
N PRO A 301 -5.24 18.47 18.68
CA PRO A 301 -3.96 17.89 19.09
C PRO A 301 -4.00 17.06 20.38
N ASP A 302 -4.94 17.34 21.28
CA ASP A 302 -5.09 16.63 22.56
C ASP A 302 -6.03 15.41 22.42
N GLU A 303 -7.25 15.50 22.98
CA GLU A 303 -8.29 14.46 22.87
C GLU A 303 -9.39 14.89 21.88
N GLN A 304 -10.01 13.93 21.20
CA GLN A 304 -11.15 14.16 20.31
C GLN A 304 -12.07 12.93 20.34
N ASN A 305 -13.39 13.13 20.48
CA ASN A 305 -14.36 12.03 20.57
C ASN A 305 -15.15 11.90 19.25
N ILE A 306 -15.16 10.71 18.66
CA ILE A 306 -15.72 10.49 17.33
C ILE A 306 -16.61 9.25 17.35
N VAL A 307 -17.81 9.36 16.79
CA VAL A 307 -18.74 8.24 16.63
C VAL A 307 -19.14 8.11 15.17
N PHE A 308 -18.85 6.97 14.56
CA PHE A 308 -19.33 6.60 13.23
C PHE A 308 -20.44 5.57 13.36
N LYS A 309 -21.57 5.82 12.68
CA LYS A 309 -22.76 4.99 12.82
C LYS A 309 -23.56 4.85 11.53
N ASP A 310 -23.92 3.62 11.16
CA ASP A 310 -24.80 3.30 10.03
C ASP A 310 -24.27 3.81 8.65
N LEU A 311 -22.94 3.80 8.47
CA LEU A 311 -22.24 4.32 7.28
C LEU A 311 -21.61 3.22 6.42
N GLU A 312 -21.67 3.39 5.10
CA GLU A 312 -20.80 2.73 4.14
C GLU A 312 -19.74 3.74 3.66
N ILE A 313 -18.46 3.37 3.66
CA ILE A 313 -17.34 4.24 3.29
C ILE A 313 -16.44 3.52 2.29
N THR A 314 -16.24 4.10 1.11
CA THR A 314 -15.50 3.47 0.00
C THR A 314 -14.96 4.50 -1.00
N SER A 315 -14.40 4.06 -2.13
CA SER A 315 -13.95 4.88 -3.24
C SER A 315 -14.76 4.65 -4.53
N GLU A 316 -14.78 5.64 -5.41
CA GLU A 316 -15.46 5.55 -6.71
C GLU A 316 -14.71 4.63 -7.70
N SER A 317 -13.38 4.53 -7.55
CA SER A 317 -12.53 3.68 -8.39
C SER A 317 -12.00 2.47 -7.61
N GLU A 318 -11.92 1.32 -8.28
CA GLU A 318 -11.24 0.12 -7.78
C GLU A 318 -9.74 0.41 -7.62
N GLY A 319 -9.21 0.20 -6.42
CA GLY A 319 -7.80 0.47 -6.13
C GLY A 319 -7.45 1.97 -6.18
N GLN A 320 -8.35 2.84 -5.73
CA GLN A 320 -8.04 4.26 -5.51
C GLN A 320 -7.17 4.42 -4.25
N TYR A 321 -6.07 5.19 -4.30
CA TYR A 321 -5.32 5.52 -3.08
C TYR A 321 -6.06 6.59 -2.29
N VAL A 322 -6.67 6.19 -1.18
CA VAL A 322 -7.37 7.04 -0.23
C VAL A 322 -7.68 6.19 1.02
N ALA A 323 -7.50 6.74 2.22
CA ALA A 323 -8.00 6.14 3.46
C ALA A 323 -9.37 6.73 3.87
N ALA A 324 -10.12 6.04 4.72
CA ALA A 324 -11.41 6.50 5.21
C ALA A 324 -11.25 7.51 6.34
N PHE A 325 -10.60 7.11 7.45
CA PHE A 325 -10.42 7.96 8.62
C PHE A 325 -9.02 7.84 9.26
N HIS A 326 -8.34 8.97 9.43
CA HIS A 326 -7.06 9.08 10.14
C HIS A 326 -7.15 10.07 11.31
N SER A 327 -6.51 9.72 12.43
CA SER A 327 -6.04 10.71 13.41
C SER A 327 -4.81 11.46 12.87
N LEU A 328 -4.35 12.49 13.58
CA LEU A 328 -2.97 12.99 13.45
C LEU A 328 -1.96 11.85 13.67
N SER A 329 -0.76 12.02 13.11
CA SER A 329 0.37 11.08 13.17
C SER A 329 1.64 11.76 13.68
N GLU A 330 2.71 11.00 13.93
CA GLU A 330 4.03 11.57 14.32
C GLU A 330 4.63 12.50 13.25
N SER A 331 4.22 12.40 11.97
CA SER A 331 4.65 13.35 10.93
C SER A 331 3.83 14.64 10.90
N ASP A 332 2.74 14.74 11.66
CA ASP A 332 1.93 15.96 11.81
C ASP A 332 2.42 16.83 12.98
N LEU A 333 2.13 18.13 12.89
CA LEU A 333 2.38 19.13 13.95
C LEU A 333 3.81 19.10 14.54
N GLU A 334 4.83 18.96 13.68
CA GLU A 334 6.25 18.90 14.07
C GLU A 334 6.61 17.74 15.05
N GLY A 335 5.76 16.70 15.13
CA GLY A 335 5.90 15.56 16.05
C GLY A 335 4.73 15.44 17.04
N GLU A 336 4.04 16.53 17.34
CA GLU A 336 2.99 16.56 18.36
C GLU A 336 1.74 15.76 17.98
N GLY A 337 1.53 15.45 16.69
CA GLY A 337 0.46 14.53 16.28
C GLY A 337 0.64 13.08 16.79
N GLY A 338 1.83 12.71 17.25
CA GLY A 338 2.07 11.49 18.04
C GLY A 338 1.34 11.49 19.41
N ASN A 339 1.03 12.67 19.94
CA ASN A 339 0.45 12.83 21.27
C ASN A 339 -1.08 12.79 21.29
N GLN A 340 -1.77 12.91 20.14
CA GLN A 340 -3.23 12.89 20.06
C GLN A 340 -3.84 11.58 20.61
N LYS A 341 -5.01 11.69 21.26
CA LYS A 341 -5.80 10.57 21.78
C LYS A 341 -7.25 10.66 21.29
N VAL A 342 -7.55 9.96 20.20
CA VAL A 342 -8.92 9.89 19.66
C VAL A 342 -9.69 8.78 20.37
N GLN A 343 -10.87 9.08 20.89
CA GLN A 343 -11.86 8.06 21.29
C GLN A 343 -12.77 7.79 20.10
N LEU A 344 -12.83 6.55 19.63
CA LEU A 344 -13.58 6.18 18.43
C LEU A 344 -14.58 5.06 18.72
N VAL A 345 -15.84 5.30 18.36
CA VAL A 345 -16.90 4.28 18.39
C VAL A 345 -17.41 4.04 16.97
N CYS A 346 -17.38 2.78 16.56
CA CYS A 346 -17.80 2.30 15.26
C CYS A 346 -19.01 1.36 15.43
N ASN A 347 -20.18 1.81 14.99
CA ASN A 347 -21.42 1.03 15.06
C ASN A 347 -21.99 0.76 13.66
N ASN A 348 -22.16 -0.50 13.27
CA ASN A 348 -22.76 -0.88 11.99
C ASN A 348 -22.15 -0.17 10.77
N ILE A 349 -20.82 -0.03 10.73
CA ILE A 349 -20.12 0.59 9.59
C ILE A 349 -19.56 -0.45 8.61
N TYR A 350 -19.47 -0.09 7.34
CA TYR A 350 -18.87 -0.91 6.29
C TYR A 350 -17.80 -0.10 5.54
N ILE A 351 -16.53 -0.49 5.66
CA ILE A 351 -15.41 0.19 4.96
C ILE A 351 -14.73 -0.77 4.00
N HIS A 352 -14.65 -0.42 2.71
CA HIS A 352 -14.22 -1.38 1.68
C HIS A 352 -13.63 -0.79 0.39
N ASP A 353 -12.88 -1.64 -0.34
CA ASP A 353 -12.35 -1.43 -1.70
C ASP A 353 -11.38 -0.23 -1.89
N MET A 354 -10.69 0.17 -0.81
CA MET A 354 -9.76 1.31 -0.75
C MET A 354 -8.30 0.85 -0.53
N GLN A 355 -7.32 1.68 -0.91
CA GLN A 355 -5.90 1.41 -0.61
C GLN A 355 -5.11 2.62 -0.08
N SER A 356 -3.99 2.37 0.61
CA SER A 356 -3.06 3.42 1.07
C SER A 356 -1.61 2.92 1.18
N GLN A 357 -0.64 3.84 1.20
CA GLN A 357 0.74 3.57 1.61
C GLN A 357 0.97 3.73 3.11
N GLU A 358 -0.04 4.19 3.85
CA GLU A 358 -0.06 4.22 5.32
C GLU A 358 -0.90 3.07 5.89
N PRO A 359 -0.57 2.61 7.11
CA PRO A 359 -1.41 1.67 7.83
C PRO A 359 -2.77 2.29 8.18
N GLY A 360 -3.80 1.45 8.37
CA GLY A 360 -5.16 1.94 8.67
C GLY A 360 -5.80 2.67 7.49
N VAL A 361 -5.96 1.97 6.36
CA VAL A 361 -6.78 2.44 5.22
C VAL A 361 -8.22 2.69 5.67
N GLY A 362 -8.78 1.82 6.51
CA GLY A 362 -10.05 2.06 7.17
C GLY A 362 -9.90 3.10 8.29
N ILE A 363 -9.20 2.71 9.35
CA ILE A 363 -9.03 3.52 10.57
C ILE A 363 -7.55 3.54 10.97
N PHE A 364 -6.96 4.73 11.06
CA PHE A 364 -5.64 4.94 11.69
C PHE A 364 -5.80 5.77 12.97
N LEU A 365 -5.24 5.27 14.08
CA LEU A 365 -5.15 5.96 15.37
C LEU A 365 -3.70 5.98 15.87
N SER A 366 -3.07 7.14 15.87
CA SER A 366 -1.77 7.39 16.51
C SER A 366 -1.83 7.14 18.01
N GLY A 367 -2.93 7.56 18.65
CA GLY A 367 -3.25 7.16 20.01
C GLY A 367 -4.75 7.11 20.28
N THR A 368 -5.16 6.26 21.22
CA THR A 368 -6.55 6.17 21.67
C THR A 368 -6.66 5.91 23.16
N ASN A 369 -7.68 6.47 23.80
CA ASN A 369 -8.11 6.05 25.15
C ASN A 369 -9.22 4.98 25.08
N ALA A 370 -9.99 4.95 23.99
CA ALA A 370 -11.12 4.06 23.79
C ALA A 370 -11.36 3.81 22.30
N LEU A 371 -11.27 2.55 21.85
CA LEU A 371 -11.77 2.11 20.55
C LEU A 371 -12.84 1.03 20.77
N THR A 372 -14.02 1.22 20.17
CA THR A 372 -15.08 0.20 20.17
C THR A 372 -15.57 -0.04 18.74
N VAL A 373 -15.59 -1.30 18.31
CA VAL A 373 -16.12 -1.76 17.02
C VAL A 373 -17.15 -2.85 17.29
N ASP A 374 -18.39 -2.65 16.82
CA ASP A 374 -19.50 -3.59 17.08
C ASP A 374 -19.56 -4.80 16.12
N ASP A 375 -20.42 -5.77 16.44
CA ASP A 375 -20.59 -7.02 15.70
C ASP A 375 -21.22 -6.84 14.30
N GLN A 376 -21.76 -5.66 14.03
CA GLN A 376 -22.37 -5.27 12.77
C GLN A 376 -21.37 -4.62 11.79
N CYS A 377 -20.16 -4.29 12.26
CA CYS A 377 -19.11 -3.71 11.44
C CYS A 377 -18.50 -4.72 10.44
N LEU A 378 -18.11 -4.22 9.27
CA LEU A 378 -17.45 -4.98 8.21
C LEU A 378 -16.30 -4.16 7.59
N PHE A 379 -15.13 -4.78 7.47
CA PHE A 379 -13.96 -4.22 6.79
C PHE A 379 -13.49 -5.22 5.72
N GLU A 380 -13.58 -4.84 4.45
CA GLU A 380 -13.39 -5.78 3.33
C GLU A 380 -12.53 -5.23 2.20
N ASN A 381 -11.64 -6.07 1.63
CA ASN A 381 -10.79 -5.74 0.48
C ASN A 381 -9.87 -4.50 0.65
N LEU A 382 -9.51 -4.11 1.88
CA LEU A 382 -8.63 -2.97 2.13
C LEU A 382 -7.16 -3.37 1.91
N LEU A 383 -6.38 -2.52 1.22
CA LEU A 383 -4.99 -2.80 0.86
C LEU A 383 -4.01 -1.73 1.37
N THR A 384 -3.08 -2.10 2.24
CA THR A 384 -1.90 -1.28 2.57
C THR A 384 -0.71 -1.77 1.77
N THR A 385 -0.12 -0.93 0.92
CA THR A 385 1.01 -1.29 0.05
C THR A 385 2.02 -0.15 -0.09
N THR A 386 3.31 -0.44 0.06
CA THR A 386 4.37 0.58 -0.03
C THR A 386 5.73 0.01 -0.38
N THR A 387 6.51 0.78 -1.13
CA THR A 387 7.93 0.53 -1.42
C THR A 387 8.87 1.40 -0.56
N ILE A 388 8.33 2.23 0.34
CA ILE A 388 9.11 3.09 1.23
C ILE A 388 9.76 2.22 2.32
N GLY A 389 11.10 2.17 2.34
CA GLY A 389 11.86 1.40 3.30
C GLY A 389 11.58 1.76 4.77
N ASP A 390 11.92 0.84 5.67
CA ASP A 390 11.67 0.94 7.11
C ASP A 390 10.19 1.10 7.54
N LYS A 391 9.23 1.00 6.60
CA LYS A 391 7.81 0.76 6.92
C LYS A 391 7.54 -0.73 7.15
N TRP A 392 6.69 -1.00 8.13
CA TRP A 392 6.33 -2.37 8.52
C TRP A 392 4.96 -2.54 9.19
N ALA A 393 4.29 -1.44 9.56
CA ALA A 393 2.89 -1.45 9.95
C ALA A 393 1.99 -1.66 8.72
N GLY A 394 1.25 -2.77 8.69
CA GLY A 394 0.20 -3.05 7.71
C GLY A 394 -1.16 -2.62 8.26
N GLY A 395 -1.96 -3.57 8.75
CA GLY A 395 -3.26 -3.30 9.38
C GLY A 395 -4.18 -2.41 8.55
N PRO A 396 -4.49 -2.78 7.29
CA PRO A 396 -5.27 -1.95 6.39
C PRO A 396 -6.68 -1.63 6.90
N ALA A 397 -7.30 -2.50 7.69
CA ALA A 397 -8.60 -2.20 8.28
C ALA A 397 -8.47 -1.24 9.47
N ILE A 398 -7.64 -1.61 10.45
CA ILE A 398 -7.43 -0.82 11.67
C ILE A 398 -5.94 -0.84 12.05
N ALA A 399 -5.36 0.33 12.28
CA ALA A 399 -4.03 0.48 12.84
C ALA A 399 -4.07 1.37 14.09
N VAL A 400 -3.60 0.87 15.23
CA VAL A 400 -3.46 1.66 16.46
C VAL A 400 -2.01 1.65 16.94
N ILE A 401 -1.41 2.82 17.04
CA ILE A 401 0.01 2.96 17.42
C ILE A 401 0.17 2.95 18.94
N TYR A 402 -0.71 3.60 19.70
CA TYR A 402 -0.57 3.67 21.16
C TYR A 402 -1.89 3.58 21.94
N LEU A 403 -1.92 2.70 22.94
CA LEU A 403 -2.96 2.57 23.97
C LEU A 403 -2.30 2.75 25.35
N PRO A 404 -2.68 3.76 26.16
CA PRO A 404 -2.18 3.94 27.53
C PRO A 404 -2.74 2.89 28.49
N GLU A 405 -2.15 2.75 29.68
CA GLU A 405 -2.55 1.79 30.72
C GLU A 405 -4.04 1.90 31.14
N SER A 406 -4.61 3.11 31.11
CA SER A 406 -6.02 3.36 31.39
C SER A 406 -6.96 3.13 30.20
N GLY A 407 -6.42 2.85 29.01
CA GLY A 407 -7.17 2.75 27.77
C GLY A 407 -7.82 1.39 27.55
N THR A 408 -8.85 1.37 26.71
CA THR A 408 -9.54 0.12 26.30
C THR A 408 -9.72 0.02 24.79
N ILE A 409 -9.62 -1.20 24.25
CA ILE A 409 -9.95 -1.52 22.86
C ILE A 409 -10.86 -2.75 22.87
N ASN A 410 -12.06 -2.63 22.30
CA ASN A 410 -13.00 -3.73 22.11
C ASN A 410 -13.32 -3.85 20.62
N ILE A 411 -12.97 -4.97 19.99
CA ILE A 411 -13.19 -5.18 18.55
C ILE A 411 -13.97 -6.47 18.30
N ASP A 412 -15.20 -6.28 17.83
CA ASP A 412 -16.04 -7.29 17.20
C ASP A 412 -16.15 -7.01 15.68
N GLY A 413 -17.08 -7.66 14.99
CA GLY A 413 -17.36 -7.45 13.57
C GLY A 413 -16.63 -8.43 12.66
N GLN A 414 -16.52 -8.07 11.38
CA GLN A 414 -15.99 -8.94 10.32
C GLN A 414 -14.86 -8.25 9.54
N PHE A 415 -13.75 -8.95 9.35
CA PHE A 415 -12.56 -8.51 8.63
C PHE A 415 -12.24 -9.52 7.53
N LYS A 416 -12.48 -9.16 6.27
CA LYS A 416 -12.43 -10.08 5.13
C LYS A 416 -11.47 -9.63 4.03
N ASN A 417 -10.65 -10.56 3.55
CA ASN A 417 -9.83 -10.39 2.34
C ASN A 417 -8.92 -9.12 2.35
N ASN A 418 -8.64 -8.57 3.54
CA ASN A 418 -7.79 -7.39 3.67
C ASN A 418 -6.32 -7.82 3.50
N ARG A 419 -5.49 -6.95 2.95
CA ARG A 419 -4.10 -7.29 2.63
C ARG A 419 -3.10 -6.19 3.00
N ALA A 420 -1.99 -6.59 3.62
CA ALA A 420 -0.80 -5.77 3.74
C ALA A 420 0.31 -6.36 2.86
N PHE A 421 0.79 -5.61 1.85
CA PHE A 421 1.74 -6.07 0.85
C PHE A 421 2.92 -5.11 0.69
N PHE A 422 4.08 -5.48 1.22
CA PHE A 422 5.30 -4.64 1.14
C PHE A 422 6.38 -5.35 0.31
N PRO A 423 6.49 -5.03 -1.00
CA PRO A 423 7.40 -5.73 -1.89
C PRO A 423 8.87 -5.45 -1.57
N SER A 424 9.65 -6.53 -1.51
CA SER A 424 11.12 -6.54 -1.50
C SER A 424 11.69 -5.62 -2.61
N PRO A 425 12.82 -4.89 -2.40
CA PRO A 425 13.85 -5.13 -1.37
C PRO A 425 13.91 -4.11 -0.22
N SER A 426 13.10 -3.06 -0.23
CA SER A 426 13.21 -1.94 0.72
C SER A 426 12.53 -2.19 2.06
N THR A 427 11.45 -2.96 2.05
CA THR A 427 10.60 -3.27 3.21
C THR A 427 10.64 -4.77 3.48
N ARG A 428 10.95 -5.15 4.73
CA ARG A 428 11.06 -6.57 5.08
C ARG A 428 9.74 -7.16 5.55
N HIS A 429 8.89 -6.43 6.25
CA HIS A 429 7.81 -7.09 7.00
C HIS A 429 6.52 -6.29 6.87
N ALA A 430 5.49 -6.84 6.24
CA ALA A 430 4.13 -6.32 6.31
C ALA A 430 3.42 -6.97 7.51
N GLY A 431 3.11 -6.19 8.54
CA GLY A 431 2.49 -6.66 9.78
C GLY A 431 0.98 -6.44 9.82
N GLY A 432 0.20 -7.52 9.92
CA GLY A 432 -1.24 -7.50 10.11
C GLY A 432 -1.99 -7.39 8.79
N GLY A 433 -2.67 -8.45 8.36
CA GLY A 433 -3.46 -8.42 7.12
C GLY A 433 -4.76 -7.63 7.25
N ALA A 434 -5.30 -7.50 8.46
CA ALA A 434 -6.45 -6.66 8.78
C ALA A 434 -6.11 -5.63 9.87
N ILE A 435 -5.58 -6.07 11.02
CA ILE A 435 -5.35 -5.21 12.19
C ILE A 435 -3.85 -5.15 12.54
N TYR A 436 -3.41 -3.95 12.91
CA TYR A 436 -2.06 -3.69 13.36
C TYR A 436 -2.05 -2.93 14.69
N PHE A 437 -1.27 -3.43 15.65
CA PHE A 437 -1.09 -2.82 16.96
C PHE A 437 0.39 -2.64 17.29
N ASN A 438 0.82 -1.41 17.62
CA ASN A 438 2.19 -1.16 18.06
C ASN A 438 2.34 -1.33 19.59
N TRP A 439 1.90 -0.34 20.38
CA TRP A 439 2.09 -0.34 21.84
C TRP A 439 0.77 -0.44 22.63
N MET A 440 0.46 -1.63 23.14
CA MET A 440 -0.78 -1.92 23.88
C MET A 440 -0.52 -2.03 25.40
N ALA A 441 -0.65 -0.92 26.13
CA ALA A 441 -0.49 -0.90 27.60
C ALA A 441 -1.80 -1.00 28.38
N GLY A 442 -2.93 -0.65 27.76
CA GLY A 442 -4.26 -0.83 28.34
C GLY A 442 -4.81 -2.25 28.17
N SER A 443 -6.15 -2.36 28.17
CA SER A 443 -6.86 -3.62 27.95
C SER A 443 -7.37 -3.73 26.51
N VAL A 444 -7.08 -4.85 25.84
CA VAL A 444 -7.58 -5.16 24.49
C VAL A 444 -8.41 -6.45 24.54
N SER A 445 -9.61 -6.42 23.98
CA SER A 445 -10.51 -7.57 23.81
C SER A 445 -10.94 -7.72 22.36
N ILE A 446 -10.73 -8.91 21.80
CA ILE A 446 -11.12 -9.25 20.41
C ILE A 446 -12.17 -10.36 20.43
N THR A 447 -13.33 -10.13 19.81
CA THR A 447 -14.38 -11.14 19.56
C THR A 447 -14.73 -11.29 18.07
N ALA A 448 -14.09 -10.49 17.22
CA ALA A 448 -14.32 -10.40 15.78
C ALA A 448 -13.98 -11.66 14.97
N GLN A 449 -14.45 -11.67 13.71
CA GLN A 449 -14.22 -12.72 12.72
C GLN A 449 -13.24 -12.25 11.63
N PHE A 450 -12.19 -13.01 11.39
CA PHE A 450 -11.13 -12.75 10.42
C PHE A 450 -11.08 -13.86 9.37
N SER A 451 -11.39 -13.53 8.11
CA SER A 451 -11.42 -14.51 7.01
C SER A 451 -10.58 -14.06 5.82
N GLY A 452 -9.66 -14.91 5.35
CA GLY A 452 -8.94 -14.69 4.08
C GLY A 452 -8.01 -13.48 4.07
N ASN A 453 -7.65 -12.92 5.23
CA ASN A 453 -6.73 -11.78 5.29
C ASN A 453 -5.29 -12.25 5.04
N GLN A 454 -4.47 -11.37 4.45
CA GLN A 454 -3.09 -11.70 4.08
C GLN A 454 -2.09 -10.62 4.52
N ALA A 455 -0.98 -11.05 5.10
CA ALA A 455 0.20 -10.22 5.32
C ALA A 455 1.46 -11.10 5.25
N ASN A 456 2.65 -10.54 5.45
CA ASN A 456 3.84 -11.35 5.69
C ASN A 456 3.92 -11.83 7.15
N GLN A 457 3.39 -11.05 8.09
CA GLN A 457 3.49 -11.30 9.52
C GLN A 457 2.15 -11.07 10.21
N GLY A 458 1.58 -12.10 10.84
CA GLY A 458 0.24 -12.01 11.42
C GLY A 458 -0.81 -11.85 10.32
N GLY A 459 -1.17 -12.96 9.66
CA GLY A 459 -2.02 -12.93 8.46
C GLY A 459 -3.36 -12.20 8.64
N ALA A 460 -3.90 -12.16 9.87
CA ALA A 460 -4.98 -11.26 10.26
C ALA A 460 -4.49 -10.10 11.16
N ILE A 461 -3.77 -10.40 12.25
CA ILE A 461 -3.37 -9.39 13.25
C ILE A 461 -1.87 -9.46 13.54
N GLN A 462 -1.20 -8.31 13.57
CA GLN A 462 0.16 -8.18 14.10
C GLN A 462 0.22 -7.19 15.27
N ILE A 463 0.80 -7.64 16.36
CA ILE A 463 1.03 -6.89 17.60
C ILE A 463 2.54 -6.78 17.83
N GLN A 464 3.04 -5.63 18.28
CA GLN A 464 4.46 -5.45 18.58
C GLN A 464 4.78 -5.56 20.06
N ALA A 465 4.05 -4.83 20.88
CA ALA A 465 4.22 -4.80 22.32
C ALA A 465 2.85 -4.93 23.02
N VAL A 466 2.70 -5.98 23.81
CA VAL A 466 1.69 -6.04 24.88
C VAL A 466 2.40 -5.73 26.20
N VAL A 467 1.87 -4.78 26.94
CA VAL A 467 2.30 -4.40 28.30
C VAL A 467 1.18 -4.63 29.31
N GLY A 468 -0.07 -4.38 28.91
CA GLY A 468 -1.26 -4.66 29.72
C GLY A 468 -1.88 -6.03 29.43
N ASP A 469 -3.21 -6.06 29.35
CA ASP A 469 -4.00 -7.26 29.10
C ASP A 469 -4.45 -7.33 27.63
N PHE A 470 -4.19 -8.44 26.96
CA PHE A 470 -4.72 -8.74 25.63
C PHE A 470 -5.46 -10.08 25.65
N PHE A 471 -6.76 -10.04 25.45
CA PHE A 471 -7.65 -11.20 25.43
C PHE A 471 -8.25 -11.40 24.04
N ASP A 472 -7.92 -12.51 23.39
CA ASP A 472 -8.53 -12.92 22.12
C ASP A 472 -9.54 -14.04 22.31
N ASN A 473 -10.74 -13.82 21.79
CA ASN A 473 -11.79 -14.82 21.62
C ASN A 473 -12.39 -14.73 20.20
N GLY A 474 -11.58 -14.37 19.21
CA GLY A 474 -12.00 -14.19 17.82
C GLY A 474 -12.14 -15.49 17.04
N ILE A 475 -12.57 -15.40 15.78
CA ILE A 475 -12.64 -16.53 14.85
C ILE A 475 -11.76 -16.24 13.63
N TYR A 476 -10.73 -17.04 13.41
CA TYR A 476 -9.72 -16.87 12.37
C TYR A 476 -9.78 -18.04 11.38
N THR A 477 -10.22 -17.77 10.15
CA THR A 477 -10.38 -18.78 9.09
C THR A 477 -9.60 -18.43 7.84
N ASN A 478 -8.80 -19.37 7.31
CA ASN A 478 -8.09 -19.21 6.02
C ASN A 478 -7.21 -17.93 5.91
N ASN A 479 -6.73 -17.36 7.03
CA ASN A 479 -5.80 -16.23 6.97
C ASN A 479 -4.39 -16.74 6.61
N THR A 480 -3.61 -15.91 5.91
CA THR A 480 -2.33 -16.31 5.34
C THR A 480 -1.20 -15.35 5.72
N ALA A 481 -0.15 -15.88 6.34
CA ALA A 481 1.17 -15.24 6.38
C ALA A 481 1.99 -15.70 5.16
N ALA A 482 2.05 -14.89 4.10
CA ALA A 482 2.68 -15.19 2.82
C ALA A 482 4.15 -14.74 2.75
N ASP A 483 5.03 -15.56 2.16
CA ASP A 483 6.45 -15.24 2.01
C ASP A 483 6.73 -14.56 0.68
N GLU A 484 6.54 -13.24 0.70
CA GLU A 484 6.74 -12.36 -0.45
C GLU A 484 8.23 -11.96 -0.62
N GLY A 485 9.13 -12.90 -0.28
CA GLY A 485 10.58 -12.77 -0.36
C GLY A 485 11.26 -12.23 0.91
N ASN A 486 10.58 -12.26 2.07
CA ASN A 486 11.06 -11.59 3.29
C ASN A 486 10.89 -12.38 4.61
N GLY A 487 10.47 -13.65 4.57
CA GLY A 487 10.37 -14.53 5.73
C GLY A 487 9.02 -14.42 6.44
N ALA A 488 8.05 -15.20 5.96
CA ALA A 488 6.71 -15.25 6.54
C ALA A 488 6.68 -15.81 7.98
N ARG A 489 5.70 -15.37 8.77
CA ARG A 489 5.43 -15.92 10.11
C ARG A 489 4.02 -15.57 10.61
N PHE A 490 3.45 -16.46 11.41
CA PHE A 490 2.21 -16.25 12.17
C PHE A 490 0.96 -16.17 11.28
N GLY A 491 0.41 -17.33 10.90
CA GLY A 491 -0.64 -17.43 9.87
C GLY A 491 -1.93 -16.66 10.16
N ALA A 492 -2.32 -16.53 11.43
CA ALA A 492 -3.42 -15.67 11.87
C ALA A 492 -2.92 -14.48 12.73
N LEU A 493 -2.20 -14.74 13.83
CA LEU A 493 -1.92 -13.73 14.85
C LEU A 493 -0.45 -13.74 15.29
N GLY A 494 0.25 -12.64 15.07
CA GLY A 494 1.63 -12.42 15.53
C GLY A 494 1.72 -11.46 16.71
N CYS A 495 2.56 -11.76 17.71
CA CYS A 495 2.89 -10.82 18.80
C CYS A 495 4.39 -10.79 19.10
N ILE A 496 5.10 -9.72 18.70
CA ILE A 496 6.56 -9.68 18.79
C ILE A 496 7.06 -9.72 20.25
N LYS A 497 6.49 -8.91 21.15
CA LYS A 497 6.97 -8.78 22.53
C LYS A 497 5.87 -8.73 23.57
N LEU A 498 6.03 -9.53 24.62
CA LEU A 498 5.32 -9.44 25.89
C LEU A 498 6.25 -8.83 26.94
N TYR A 499 5.86 -7.70 27.51
CA TYR A 499 6.58 -7.01 28.58
C TYR A 499 6.27 -7.60 29.96
N SER A 500 7.09 -7.27 30.95
CA SER A 500 6.88 -7.74 32.33
C SER A 500 5.51 -7.33 32.87
N GLY A 501 4.76 -8.30 33.42
CA GLY A 501 3.39 -8.12 33.88
C GLY A 501 2.30 -8.27 32.80
N ALA A 502 2.66 -8.29 31.52
CA ALA A 502 1.70 -8.42 30.42
C ALA A 502 0.99 -9.77 30.42
N SER A 503 -0.30 -9.76 30.07
CA SER A 503 -1.12 -10.95 29.91
C SER A 503 -1.59 -11.06 28.47
N PHE A 504 -1.35 -12.21 27.82
CA PHE A 504 -1.76 -12.47 26.46
C PHE A 504 -2.44 -13.83 26.36
N VAL A 505 -3.77 -13.82 26.18
CA VAL A 505 -4.62 -15.01 26.31
C VAL A 505 -5.39 -15.26 25.03
N LEU A 506 -5.24 -16.45 24.45
CA LEU A 506 -5.87 -16.86 23.20
C LEU A 506 -6.91 -17.96 23.46
N ASN A 507 -8.16 -17.57 23.52
CA ASN A 507 -9.34 -18.42 23.71
C ASN A 507 -10.18 -18.58 22.43
N GLY A 508 -9.82 -17.88 21.34
CA GLY A 508 -10.52 -17.92 20.05
C GLY A 508 -10.45 -19.24 19.28
N SER A 509 -10.98 -19.23 18.06
CA SER A 509 -10.96 -20.36 17.12
C SER A 509 -10.09 -20.05 15.91
N TYR A 510 -9.06 -20.85 15.68
CA TYR A 510 -8.07 -20.70 14.61
C TYR A 510 -8.14 -21.94 13.72
N ILE A 511 -8.68 -21.78 12.51
CA ILE A 511 -9.05 -22.89 11.62
C ILE A 511 -8.49 -22.64 10.22
N ASP A 512 -7.83 -23.65 9.65
CA ASP A 512 -7.31 -23.65 8.26
C ASP A 512 -6.38 -22.45 7.93
N ASN A 513 -5.72 -21.82 8.92
CA ASN A 513 -4.79 -20.71 8.65
C ASN A 513 -3.42 -21.23 8.17
N LEU A 514 -2.75 -20.45 7.32
CA LEU A 514 -1.48 -20.81 6.69
C LEU A 514 -0.37 -19.82 7.09
N SER A 515 0.79 -20.32 7.48
CA SER A 515 2.04 -19.57 7.39
C SER A 515 2.99 -20.25 6.42
N GLU A 516 3.44 -19.51 5.41
CA GLU A 516 4.53 -19.92 4.53
C GLU A 516 5.90 -19.94 5.23
N GLY A 517 5.92 -19.56 6.51
CA GLY A 517 7.03 -19.83 7.42
C GLY A 517 6.55 -20.60 8.66
N ARG A 518 6.66 -19.96 9.83
CA ARG A 518 6.47 -20.60 11.14
C ARG A 518 5.22 -20.11 11.86
N GLY A 519 4.65 -20.92 12.75
CA GLY A 519 3.47 -20.56 13.54
C GLY A 519 2.22 -20.55 12.66
N GLY A 520 1.67 -21.73 12.37
CA GLY A 520 0.56 -21.88 11.44
C GLY A 520 -0.69 -21.10 11.86
N ALA A 521 -0.99 -21.04 13.16
CA ALA A 521 -1.97 -20.11 13.71
C ALA A 521 -1.30 -18.86 14.31
N VAL A 522 -0.36 -19.05 15.23
CA VAL A 522 0.13 -18.00 16.14
C VAL A 522 1.65 -18.00 16.20
N GLY A 523 2.25 -16.84 16.47
CA GLY A 523 3.61 -16.85 17.00
C GLY A 523 4.09 -15.58 17.68
N THR A 524 5.23 -15.73 18.34
CA THR A 524 5.78 -14.73 19.27
C THR A 524 7.31 -14.72 19.27
N ASN A 525 7.98 -13.63 19.68
CA ASN A 525 9.45 -13.59 19.74
C ASN A 525 10.01 -13.46 21.16
N ILE A 526 9.65 -12.39 21.89
CA ILE A 526 10.25 -11.98 23.17
C ILE A 526 9.21 -12.06 24.29
N HIS A 527 9.53 -12.76 25.36
CA HIS A 527 8.70 -12.81 26.57
C HIS A 527 9.56 -12.38 27.77
N GLU A 528 9.25 -11.25 28.39
CA GLU A 528 9.95 -10.77 29.59
C GLU A 528 9.49 -11.50 30.87
N SER A 529 10.25 -11.35 31.96
CA SER A 529 9.91 -11.95 33.26
C SER A 529 8.50 -11.55 33.70
N ASP A 530 7.78 -12.46 34.34
CA ASP A 530 6.44 -12.22 34.88
C ASP A 530 5.34 -11.93 33.83
N SER A 531 5.65 -12.03 32.52
CA SER A 531 4.63 -12.06 31.46
C SER A 531 3.94 -13.43 31.38
N LEU A 532 2.68 -13.45 30.95
CA LEU A 532 1.88 -14.65 30.70
C LEU A 532 1.47 -14.72 29.23
N PHE A 533 1.73 -15.87 28.61
CA PHE A 533 1.11 -16.27 27.34
C PHE A 533 0.27 -17.53 27.56
N ALA A 534 -1.02 -17.51 27.21
CA ALA A 534 -1.93 -18.64 27.39
C ALA A 534 -2.62 -19.03 26.08
N ILE A 535 -2.57 -20.32 25.76
CA ILE A 535 -3.26 -20.95 24.63
C ILE A 535 -4.39 -21.82 25.21
N GLN A 536 -5.63 -21.42 24.99
CA GLN A 536 -6.84 -22.00 25.62
C GLN A 536 -7.94 -22.36 24.61
N GLY A 537 -7.89 -21.77 23.41
CA GLY A 537 -8.93 -21.88 22.39
C GLY A 537 -8.93 -23.17 21.55
N THR A 538 -9.48 -23.05 20.34
CA THR A 538 -9.54 -24.13 19.35
C THR A 538 -8.58 -23.86 18.21
N PHE A 539 -7.73 -24.82 17.87
CA PHE A 539 -6.71 -24.72 16.82
C PHE A 539 -6.82 -25.95 15.93
N LYS A 540 -7.33 -25.78 14.71
CA LYS A 540 -7.61 -26.87 13.77
C LYS A 540 -7.01 -26.65 12.40
N ASN A 541 -6.37 -27.69 11.85
CA ASN A 541 -5.86 -27.71 10.48
C ASN A 541 -4.91 -26.55 10.09
N ASN A 542 -4.33 -25.85 11.07
CA ASN A 542 -3.42 -24.75 10.76
C ASN A 542 -2.09 -25.33 10.26
N ARG A 543 -1.48 -24.66 9.28
CA ARG A 543 -0.33 -25.14 8.52
C ARG A 543 0.83 -24.17 8.62
N ALA A 544 1.98 -24.64 9.11
CA ALA A 544 3.27 -23.98 8.94
C ALA A 544 4.08 -24.73 7.87
N LEU A 545 4.73 -24.02 6.96
CA LEU A 545 5.68 -24.65 6.01
C LEU A 545 7.07 -24.88 6.63
N ASN A 546 7.37 -24.21 7.75
CA ASN A 546 8.52 -24.49 8.61
C ASN A 546 8.04 -25.14 9.92
N ASP A 547 8.16 -24.45 11.05
CA ASP A 547 7.96 -24.99 12.40
C ASP A 547 6.72 -24.43 13.11
N GLY A 548 6.14 -25.20 14.03
CA GLY A 548 5.08 -24.79 14.97
C GLY A 548 3.71 -24.71 14.30
N GLY A 549 3.02 -25.83 14.17
CA GLY A 549 1.71 -25.90 13.49
C GLY A 549 0.64 -25.03 14.16
N VAL A 550 0.57 -25.00 15.48
CA VAL A 550 -0.21 -23.99 16.23
C VAL A 550 0.66 -22.78 16.57
N TRP A 551 1.73 -22.98 17.34
CA TRP A 551 2.54 -21.88 17.90
C TRP A 551 4.02 -21.97 17.50
N GLY A 552 4.49 -20.97 16.77
CA GLY A 552 5.91 -20.82 16.43
C GLY A 552 6.57 -19.68 17.20
N ARG A 553 7.63 -19.96 17.97
CA ARG A 553 8.47 -18.92 18.59
C ARG A 553 9.83 -18.81 17.92
N TRP A 554 10.15 -17.62 17.40
CA TRP A 554 11.45 -17.34 16.77
C TRP A 554 12.20 -16.19 17.42
N SER A 555 13.28 -16.53 18.12
CA SER A 555 14.49 -15.71 18.21
C SER A 555 15.53 -16.44 19.07
N SER A 556 16.79 -16.02 18.99
CA SER A 556 17.82 -16.32 20.00
C SER A 556 17.63 -15.53 21.30
N THR A 557 16.52 -14.77 21.43
CA THR A 557 16.29 -13.83 22.53
C THR A 557 15.45 -14.46 23.65
N THR A 558 14.98 -13.61 24.56
CA THR A 558 14.44 -13.96 25.87
C THR A 558 13.11 -14.70 25.83
N LEU A 559 13.05 -15.86 26.50
CA LEU A 559 11.83 -16.49 27.02
C LEU A 559 11.96 -16.56 28.54
N LYS A 560 11.51 -15.52 29.23
CA LYS A 560 11.45 -15.41 30.71
C LYS A 560 10.03 -15.35 31.24
N GLY A 561 9.05 -15.09 30.38
CA GLY A 561 7.63 -15.21 30.69
C GLY A 561 7.20 -16.66 30.79
N LYS A 562 6.03 -16.86 31.37
CA LYS A 562 5.38 -18.16 31.51
C LYS A 562 4.48 -18.41 30.32
N VAL A 563 4.64 -19.56 29.67
CA VAL A 563 3.70 -20.02 28.63
C VAL A 563 2.86 -21.18 29.15
N VAL A 564 1.55 -21.11 28.95
CA VAL A 564 0.59 -22.15 29.33
C VAL A 564 -0.20 -22.59 28.11
N ILE A 565 -0.10 -23.88 27.73
CA ILE A 565 -1.01 -24.51 26.77
C ILE A 565 -1.99 -25.33 27.60
N ASP A 566 -3.24 -24.88 27.65
CA ASP A 566 -4.22 -25.44 28.57
C ASP A 566 -4.76 -26.79 28.10
N ILE A 567 -4.95 -27.73 29.03
CA ILE A 567 -5.44 -29.08 28.72
C ILE A 567 -6.83 -29.10 28.07
N ASN A 568 -7.62 -28.04 28.22
CA ASN A 568 -8.94 -27.91 27.60
C ASN A 568 -8.87 -27.31 26.18
N ALA A 569 -7.70 -26.86 25.73
CA ALA A 569 -7.50 -26.36 24.36
C ALA A 569 -7.72 -27.50 23.35
N THR A 570 -8.51 -27.24 22.32
CA THR A 570 -8.77 -28.23 21.26
C THR A 570 -7.72 -28.07 20.17
N ILE A 571 -6.75 -28.98 20.09
CA ILE A 571 -5.66 -28.94 19.12
C ILE A 571 -5.71 -30.22 18.27
N ASP A 572 -6.00 -30.07 16.97
CA ASP A 572 -6.29 -31.21 16.07
C ASP A 572 -5.95 -30.88 14.60
N GLY A 573 -5.25 -31.78 13.90
CA GLY A 573 -4.97 -31.69 12.46
C GLY A 573 -3.96 -30.61 12.04
N ASN A 574 -3.31 -29.94 12.99
CA ASN A 574 -2.31 -28.90 12.68
C ASN A 574 -0.98 -29.53 12.23
N ILE A 575 -0.30 -28.89 11.29
CA ILE A 575 0.90 -29.44 10.63
C ILE A 575 2.04 -28.42 10.54
N ALA A 576 3.27 -28.94 10.59
CA ALA A 576 4.52 -28.21 10.46
C ALA A 576 5.39 -28.96 9.45
N GLU A 577 5.36 -28.55 8.18
CA GLU A 577 5.90 -29.37 7.09
C GLU A 577 7.43 -29.37 7.03
N GLY A 578 8.08 -28.33 7.57
CA GLY A 578 9.53 -28.19 7.53
C GLY A 578 10.28 -29.10 8.51
N ASP A 579 9.59 -29.70 9.48
CA ASP A 579 10.15 -30.63 10.46
C ASP A 579 9.44 -32.01 10.48
N ASP A 580 8.94 -32.46 9.33
CA ASP A 580 8.25 -33.75 9.16
C ASP A 580 7.00 -33.89 10.08
N ASN A 581 6.41 -32.76 10.51
CA ASN A 581 5.32 -32.61 11.49
C ASN A 581 5.70 -32.89 12.95
N ASP A 582 6.99 -32.85 13.32
CA ASP A 582 7.44 -32.98 14.71
C ASP A 582 6.84 -31.88 15.60
N SER A 583 6.70 -30.65 15.09
CA SER A 583 6.15 -29.52 15.86
C SER A 583 4.71 -29.13 15.52
N SER A 584 3.86 -30.10 15.17
CA SER A 584 2.41 -29.90 14.92
C SER A 584 1.70 -29.01 15.96
N VAL A 585 2.11 -29.04 17.23
CA VAL A 585 1.59 -28.14 18.27
C VAL A 585 2.47 -26.90 18.41
N TYR A 586 3.71 -27.05 18.85
CA TYR A 586 4.61 -25.90 19.02
C TYR A 586 6.07 -26.20 18.70
N ASN A 587 6.81 -25.15 18.34
CA ASN A 587 8.27 -25.12 18.33
C ASN A 587 8.77 -23.84 19.01
N THR A 588 9.68 -23.97 19.99
CA THR A 588 10.35 -22.84 20.62
C THR A 588 11.87 -22.98 20.57
N VAL A 589 12.54 -21.95 20.02
CA VAL A 589 14.02 -21.90 20.01
C VAL A 589 14.54 -21.28 21.30
N SER A 590 15.18 -22.07 22.17
CA SER A 590 15.86 -21.54 23.35
C SER A 590 17.21 -20.91 23.01
N SER A 591 17.73 -20.01 23.85
CA SER A 591 19.03 -19.36 23.62
C SER A 591 20.24 -20.30 23.69
N ASN A 592 20.03 -21.59 24.01
CA ASN A 592 21.06 -22.62 24.18
C ASN A 592 20.87 -23.80 23.19
N VAL A 593 20.52 -23.50 21.94
CA VAL A 593 20.57 -24.41 20.76
C VAL A 593 19.60 -25.60 20.75
N SER A 594 19.07 -26.05 21.89
CA SER A 594 17.92 -26.98 21.90
C SER A 594 16.62 -26.23 21.61
N SER A 595 15.94 -26.62 20.54
CA SER A 595 14.50 -26.39 20.38
C SER A 595 13.72 -27.26 21.37
N ASP A 596 12.63 -26.74 21.92
CA ASP A 596 11.58 -27.52 22.57
C ASP A 596 10.38 -27.55 21.62
N SER A 597 10.01 -28.74 21.15
CA SER A 597 8.89 -29.00 20.23
C SER A 597 7.84 -29.91 20.87
N MET A 598 6.65 -29.93 20.29
CA MET A 598 5.60 -30.89 20.66
C MET A 598 4.76 -31.29 19.44
N SER A 599 4.64 -32.60 19.26
CA SER A 599 3.81 -33.22 18.23
C SER A 599 2.34 -33.32 18.68
N GLN A 600 1.42 -33.52 17.73
CA GLN A 600 0.01 -33.78 18.06
C GLN A 600 -0.14 -35.07 18.89
N PHE A 601 0.64 -36.11 18.58
CA PHE A 601 0.58 -37.38 19.31
C PHE A 601 0.92 -37.21 20.80
N GLU A 602 1.96 -36.43 21.13
CA GLU A 602 2.33 -36.16 22.53
C GLU A 602 1.29 -35.33 23.27
N TRP A 603 0.66 -34.37 22.59
CA TRP A 603 -0.44 -33.59 23.14
C TRP A 603 -1.65 -34.47 23.50
N GLU A 604 -2.04 -35.38 22.60
CA GLU A 604 -3.16 -36.31 22.82
C GLU A 604 -2.96 -37.26 24.02
N GLN A 605 -1.72 -37.51 24.47
CA GLN A 605 -1.45 -38.31 25.67
C GLN A 605 -1.51 -37.53 26.99
N ARG A 606 -1.70 -36.19 26.96
CA ARG A 606 -1.68 -35.36 28.17
C ARG A 606 -2.96 -35.49 28.98
N THR A 607 -2.81 -35.28 30.30
CA THR A 607 -3.92 -35.17 31.26
C THR A 607 -3.85 -33.88 32.09
N ILE A 608 -2.85 -33.03 31.84
CA ILE A 608 -2.61 -31.74 32.50
C ILE A 608 -2.02 -30.74 31.50
N SER A 609 -2.28 -29.45 31.72
CA SER A 609 -1.78 -28.35 30.89
C SER A 609 -0.26 -28.40 30.76
N GLN A 610 0.28 -27.94 29.62
CA GLN A 610 1.72 -27.76 29.43
C GLN A 610 2.12 -26.38 29.94
N VAL A 611 3.19 -26.33 30.74
CA VAL A 611 3.77 -25.09 31.23
C VAL A 611 5.23 -25.04 30.81
N ILE A 612 5.59 -24.04 30.03
CA ILE A 612 6.95 -23.80 29.56
C ILE A 612 7.48 -22.57 30.29
N ASN A 613 8.69 -22.70 30.85
CA ASN A 613 9.31 -21.71 31.74
C ASN A 613 8.39 -21.33 32.93
N PRO A 614 8.19 -22.26 33.90
CA PRO A 614 7.14 -22.22 34.92
C PRO A 614 7.36 -21.24 36.08
#